data_AF-A0A7S1HLZ8-F1
#
_entry.id   AF-A0A7S1HLZ8-F1
#
_cell.length_a   1.000
_cell.length_b   1.000
_cell.length_c   1.000
_cell.angle_alpha   90.00
_cell.angle_beta   90.00
_cell.angle_gamma   90.00
#
_symmetry.space_group_name_H-M   'P 1'
#
loop_
_entity.id
_entity.type
_entity.pdbx_description
1 polymer ?
#
loop_
_entity_poly.entity_id
_entity_poly.type
_entity_poly.pdbx_seq_one_letter_code
_entity_poly.pdbx_strand_id
1 'polypeptide(L)'
;AMFLLRPSFRPLAAAAASRLPIAAFGSLKIKEGVFGRVQRANGGLKVAPWTRGTSTVSIGDVDVPRSRAAQFQENLEVLRGKAVLGGGEKRVAAQHSRGKLLARERLEVLLDEGSFLEYDQLMEHRCVDFGMHEQHFPGDSVVTGQGTINGRLVFVFSQDFTVFGGSLSEVHSLKIQKVMDKAMLMGAPCIGLCDSGGARIQDGEVL
;
A
#
# COMPACT_ATOMS: atom_id res chain seq x y z
N ALA A 1 3.03 13.58 -69.25
CA ALA A 1 2.30 12.31 -69.35
C ALA A 1 2.31 11.63 -67.98
N MET A 2 1.22 10.95 -67.57
CA MET A 2 1.07 10.11 -66.35
C MET A 2 1.32 10.83 -64.98
N PHE A 3 0.40 10.96 -64.00
CA PHE A 3 -0.83 10.21 -63.63
C PHE A 3 -0.57 8.71 -63.42
N LEU A 4 -0.88 7.99 -62.34
CA LEU A 4 -1.67 8.13 -61.09
C LEU A 4 -0.87 7.40 -59.94
N LEU A 5 -1.23 7.27 -58.64
CA LEU A 5 -2.36 7.65 -57.77
C LEU A 5 -1.85 7.65 -56.29
N ARG A 6 -2.58 8.27 -55.34
CA ARG A 6 -2.50 8.01 -53.88
C ARG A 6 -3.80 7.36 -53.40
N PRO A 7 -3.78 6.39 -52.47
CA PRO A 7 -4.87 6.17 -51.52
C PRO A 7 -4.53 6.76 -50.13
N SER A 8 -5.57 7.15 -49.40
CA SER A 8 -5.50 7.95 -48.19
C SER A 8 -5.31 7.13 -46.91
N PHE A 9 -4.42 7.59 -46.02
CA PHE A 9 -4.59 7.31 -44.59
C PHE A 9 -5.77 8.16 -44.08
N ARG A 10 -6.83 7.51 -43.61
CA ARG A 10 -7.83 8.12 -42.72
C ARG A 10 -7.62 7.56 -41.31
N PRO A 11 -7.59 8.40 -40.25
CA PRO A 11 -7.57 7.90 -38.89
C PRO A 11 -8.95 7.33 -38.55
N LEU A 12 -9.02 6.12 -37.98
CA LEU A 12 -10.25 5.63 -37.39
C LEU A 12 -10.28 5.94 -35.89
N ALA A 13 -11.37 6.58 -35.50
CA ALA A 13 -11.75 7.08 -34.18
C ALA A 13 -11.19 6.34 -32.96
N ALA A 14 -10.83 7.14 -31.95
CA ALA A 14 -10.85 6.69 -30.57
C ALA A 14 -12.27 6.22 -30.17
N ALA A 15 -12.37 5.02 -29.62
CA ALA A 15 -13.58 4.52 -28.98
C ALA A 15 -13.31 4.42 -27.47
N ALA A 16 -14.29 4.84 -26.66
CA ALA A 16 -14.12 5.06 -25.23
C ALA A 16 -13.81 3.75 -24.47
N ALA A 17 -12.88 3.84 -23.52
CA ALA A 17 -12.61 2.77 -22.55
C ALA A 17 -13.73 2.71 -21.49
N SER A 18 -14.93 2.27 -21.89
CA SER A 18 -15.99 1.88 -20.95
C SER A 18 -15.75 0.46 -20.44
N ARG A 19 -15.94 0.29 -19.13
CA ARG A 19 -15.78 -0.93 -18.34
C ARG A 19 -16.25 -2.22 -19.05
N LEU A 20 -15.39 -3.23 -19.11
CA LEU A 20 -15.77 -4.63 -19.36
C LEU A 20 -15.11 -5.54 -18.29
N PRO A 21 -15.75 -6.65 -17.89
CA PRO A 21 -15.39 -7.39 -16.69
C PRO A 21 -14.21 -8.35 -16.88
N ILE A 22 -13.57 -8.71 -15.78
CA ILE A 22 -12.53 -9.75 -15.68
C ILE A 22 -13.19 -11.13 -15.80
N ALA A 23 -13.64 -11.50 -17.00
CA ALA A 23 -14.17 -12.83 -17.32
C ALA A 23 -14.21 -13.07 -18.84
N ALA A 24 -13.04 -13.15 -19.49
CA ALA A 24 -12.92 -13.58 -20.88
C ALA A 24 -11.81 -14.64 -21.00
N PHE A 25 -12.16 -15.91 -20.78
CA PHE A 25 -11.32 -17.06 -21.08
C PHE A 25 -11.11 -17.15 -22.61
N GLY A 26 -10.14 -16.39 -23.12
CA GLY A 26 -9.82 -16.29 -24.54
C GLY A 26 -8.73 -17.28 -24.92
N SER A 27 -9.08 -18.42 -25.51
CA SER A 27 -8.12 -19.31 -26.14
C SER A 27 -7.43 -18.58 -27.31
N LEU A 28 -6.20 -18.11 -27.11
CA LEU A 28 -5.46 -17.37 -28.12
C LEU A 28 -5.02 -18.31 -29.25
N LYS A 29 -5.80 -18.38 -30.33
CA LYS A 29 -5.40 -19.06 -31.58
C LYS A 29 -4.26 -18.29 -32.24
N ILE A 30 -3.03 -18.71 -31.95
CA ILE A 30 -1.83 -18.27 -32.66
C ILE A 30 -2.00 -18.63 -34.14
N LYS A 31 -1.89 -17.65 -35.04
CA LYS A 31 -1.94 -17.90 -36.48
C LYS A 31 -0.67 -18.64 -36.92
N GLU A 32 -0.87 -19.86 -37.43
CA GLU A 32 0.01 -20.67 -38.28
C GLU A 32 1.51 -20.34 -38.25
N GLY A 33 2.25 -21.06 -37.39
CA GLY A 33 3.71 -21.15 -37.41
C GLY A 33 4.18 -22.54 -37.85
N VAL A 34 5.08 -22.60 -38.82
CA VAL A 34 5.60 -23.84 -39.44
C VAL A 34 6.79 -24.37 -38.64
N PHE A 35 6.57 -25.34 -37.75
CA PHE A 35 7.65 -25.97 -36.94
C PHE A 35 7.74 -27.48 -37.21
N GLY A 36 8.88 -27.93 -37.73
CA GLY A 36 9.14 -29.35 -38.03
C GLY A 36 10.07 -30.02 -37.01
N ARG A 37 9.77 -31.27 -36.63
CA ARG A 37 10.68 -32.10 -35.83
C ARG A 37 11.61 -32.89 -36.76
N VAL A 38 12.89 -32.54 -36.80
CA VAL A 38 13.91 -33.31 -37.52
C VAL A 38 14.43 -34.42 -36.63
N GLN A 39 14.40 -35.67 -37.11
CA GLN A 39 15.09 -36.80 -36.49
C GLN A 39 16.09 -37.41 -37.48
N ARG A 40 17.30 -37.71 -37.01
CA ARG A 40 18.25 -38.55 -37.76
C ARG A 40 17.98 -40.01 -37.43
N ALA A 41 17.82 -40.83 -38.47
CA ALA A 41 17.90 -42.28 -38.41
C ALA A 41 18.96 -42.76 -39.41
N ASN A 42 19.57 -43.90 -39.12
CA ASN A 42 20.76 -44.40 -39.84
C ASN A 42 20.49 -44.53 -41.35
N GLY A 43 21.22 -43.77 -42.17
CA GLY A 43 21.20 -43.86 -43.64
C GLY A 43 20.43 -42.76 -44.38
N GLY A 44 19.62 -41.92 -43.73
CA GLY A 44 18.96 -40.81 -44.43
C GLY A 44 17.95 -39.99 -43.63
N LEU A 45 17.75 -38.73 -44.03
CA LEU A 45 16.70 -37.86 -43.50
C LEU A 45 15.33 -38.27 -44.07
N LYS A 46 14.44 -38.77 -43.20
CA LYS A 46 13.02 -38.91 -43.51
C LYS A 46 12.25 -37.73 -42.90
N VAL A 47 11.59 -36.96 -43.75
CA VAL A 47 10.58 -35.97 -43.33
C VAL A 47 9.20 -36.60 -43.40
N ALA A 48 8.44 -36.55 -42.31
CA ALA A 48 7.05 -37.03 -42.28
C ALA A 48 6.11 -35.97 -42.90
N PRO A 49 5.02 -36.38 -43.61
CA PRO A 49 4.04 -35.44 -44.14
C PRO A 49 3.34 -34.64 -43.03
N TRP A 50 3.05 -33.36 -43.31
CA TRP A 50 2.40 -32.44 -42.38
C TRP A 50 0.94 -32.84 -42.13
N THR A 51 0.63 -33.34 -40.92
CA THR A 51 -0.75 -33.48 -40.46
C THR A 51 -1.22 -32.17 -39.83
N ARG A 52 -2.32 -31.60 -40.35
CA ARG A 52 -2.98 -30.43 -39.75
C ARG A 52 -3.65 -30.81 -38.43
N GLY A 53 -2.92 -30.70 -37.34
CA GLY A 53 -3.44 -30.87 -35.97
C GLY A 53 -3.48 -29.53 -35.23
N THR A 54 -4.63 -29.19 -34.65
CA THR A 54 -4.74 -28.07 -33.71
C THR A 54 -4.23 -28.52 -32.34
N SER A 55 -2.97 -28.26 -32.02
CA SER A 55 -2.45 -28.46 -30.66
C SER A 55 -2.88 -27.30 -29.77
N THR A 56 -3.94 -27.48 -28.98
CA THR A 56 -4.27 -26.55 -27.88
C THR A 56 -3.22 -26.74 -26.78
N VAL A 57 -2.31 -25.79 -26.64
CA VAL A 57 -1.46 -25.70 -25.44
C VAL A 57 -2.29 -25.05 -24.35
N SER A 58 -2.72 -25.84 -23.37
CA SER A 58 -3.27 -25.31 -22.13
C SER A 58 -2.14 -24.59 -21.40
N ILE A 59 -2.13 -23.26 -21.50
CA ILE A 59 -1.30 -22.41 -20.64
C ILE A 59 -1.96 -22.46 -19.25
N GLY A 60 -1.63 -23.51 -18.50
CA GLY A 60 -1.98 -23.60 -17.08
C GLY A 60 -1.32 -22.46 -16.33
N ASP A 61 -2.09 -21.83 -15.44
CA ASP A 61 -1.79 -20.63 -14.64
C ASP A 61 -0.34 -20.16 -14.69
N VAL A 62 0.00 -19.44 -15.77
CA VAL A 62 1.26 -18.70 -15.80
C VAL A 62 1.11 -17.58 -14.79
N ASP A 63 1.90 -17.65 -13.72
CA ASP A 63 2.09 -16.56 -12.78
C ASP A 63 2.74 -15.38 -13.52
N VAL A 64 1.89 -14.57 -14.16
CA VAL A 64 2.32 -13.35 -14.84
C VAL A 64 2.80 -12.41 -13.75
N PRO A 65 4.10 -12.05 -13.70
CA PRO A 65 4.63 -11.25 -12.61
C PRO A 65 3.81 -9.96 -12.47
N ARG A 66 3.15 -9.82 -11.31
CA ARG A 66 2.25 -8.69 -11.02
C ARG A 66 2.94 -7.38 -11.38
N SER A 67 2.20 -6.44 -11.96
CA SER A 67 2.77 -5.15 -12.32
C SER A 67 3.38 -4.48 -11.10
N ARG A 68 4.46 -3.71 -11.30
CA ARG A 68 5.12 -2.95 -10.22
C ARG A 68 4.14 -2.07 -9.42
N ALA A 69 3.08 -1.60 -10.07
CA ALA A 69 2.00 -0.85 -9.42
C ALA A 69 1.15 -1.72 -8.48
N ALA A 70 0.76 -2.92 -8.90
CA ALA A 70 0.01 -3.86 -8.06
C ALA A 70 0.83 -4.34 -6.86
N GLN A 71 2.10 -4.68 -7.07
CA GLN A 71 3.04 -5.04 -5.99
C GLN A 71 3.21 -3.89 -4.97
N PHE A 72 3.27 -2.65 -5.45
CA PHE A 72 3.37 -1.47 -4.59
C PHE A 72 2.09 -1.22 -3.78
N GLN A 73 0.91 -1.42 -4.37
CA GLN A 73 -0.38 -1.32 -3.68
C GLN A 73 -0.50 -2.35 -2.55
N GLU A 74 -0.19 -3.61 -2.84
CA GLU A 74 -0.17 -4.71 -1.86
C GLU A 74 0.78 -4.42 -0.70
N ASN A 75 1.99 -3.93 -0.98
CA ASN A 75 2.94 -3.53 0.07
C ASN A 75 2.42 -2.36 0.93
N LEU A 76 1.76 -1.36 0.34
CA LEU A 76 1.16 -0.26 1.09
C LEU A 76 0.00 -0.73 1.99
N GLU A 77 -0.82 -1.66 1.54
CA GLU A 77 -1.91 -2.25 2.33
C GLU A 77 -1.37 -3.04 3.52
N VAL A 78 -0.32 -3.84 3.32
CA VAL A 78 0.37 -4.56 4.40
C VAL A 78 0.97 -3.60 5.44
N LEU A 79 1.62 -2.51 5.01
CA LEU A 79 2.19 -1.52 5.91
C LEU A 79 1.11 -0.75 6.69
N ARG A 80 -0.02 -0.41 6.05
CA ARG A 80 -1.19 0.18 6.72
C ARG A 80 -1.80 -0.77 7.75
N GLY A 81 -1.93 -2.05 7.43
CA GLY A 81 -2.40 -3.06 8.38
C GLY A 81 -1.54 -3.12 9.64
N LYS A 82 -0.21 -3.07 9.49
CA LYS A 82 0.74 -2.96 10.61
C LYS A 82 0.57 -1.66 11.41
N ALA A 83 0.41 -0.51 10.74
CA ALA A 83 0.20 0.79 11.38
C ALA A 83 -1.13 0.91 12.16
N VAL A 84 -2.14 0.12 11.80
CA VAL A 84 -3.41 0.02 12.53
C VAL A 84 -3.28 -0.92 13.73
N LEU A 85 -2.52 -2.01 13.60
CA LEU A 85 -2.29 -3.00 14.66
C LEU A 85 -1.36 -2.50 15.79
N GLY A 86 -0.54 -1.48 15.51
CA GLY A 86 0.33 -0.82 16.50
C GLY A 86 1.29 -1.81 17.17
N GLY A 87 1.26 -1.88 18.50
CA GLY A 87 2.14 -2.75 19.30
C GLY A 87 1.85 -4.26 19.22
N GLY A 88 0.88 -4.69 18.39
CA GLY A 88 0.49 -6.09 18.20
C GLY A 88 -0.66 -6.54 19.10
N GLU A 89 -1.40 -7.57 18.65
CA GLU A 89 -2.61 -8.10 19.31
C GLU A 89 -2.46 -8.34 20.81
N LYS A 90 -1.30 -8.87 21.25
CA LYS A 90 -1.01 -9.13 22.68
C LYS A 90 -1.02 -7.84 23.51
N ARG A 91 -0.53 -6.72 22.97
CA ARG A 91 -0.51 -5.42 23.65
C ARG A 91 -1.87 -4.74 23.58
N VAL A 92 -2.57 -4.88 22.46
CA VAL A 92 -3.98 -4.45 22.30
C VAL A 92 -4.86 -5.11 23.38
N ALA A 93 -4.84 -6.44 23.46
CA ALA A 93 -5.62 -7.18 24.46
C ALA A 93 -5.24 -6.82 25.91
N ALA A 94 -3.95 -6.56 26.18
CA ALA A 94 -3.48 -6.09 27.49
C ALA A 94 -3.92 -4.65 27.83
N GLN A 95 -4.13 -3.79 26.84
CA GLN A 95 -4.66 -2.44 27.03
C GLN A 95 -6.17 -2.49 27.29
N HIS A 96 -6.92 -3.27 26.50
CA HIS A 96 -8.36 -3.49 26.69
C HIS A 96 -8.68 -4.16 28.03
N SER A 97 -7.88 -5.13 28.48
CA SER A 97 -8.08 -5.79 29.79
C SER A 97 -7.91 -4.86 31.00
N ARG A 98 -7.28 -3.69 30.79
CA ARG A 98 -7.15 -2.60 31.78
C ARG A 98 -8.29 -1.57 31.69
N GLY A 99 -9.30 -1.81 30.84
CA GLY A 99 -10.38 -0.85 30.57
C GLY A 99 -9.94 0.39 29.79
N LYS A 100 -8.77 0.37 29.15
CA LYS A 100 -8.25 1.47 28.32
C LYS A 100 -8.54 1.21 26.84
N LEU A 101 -9.03 2.23 26.15
CA LEU A 101 -9.10 2.28 24.69
C LEU A 101 -7.70 2.46 24.07
N LEU A 102 -7.53 2.01 22.82
CA LEU A 102 -6.38 2.28 21.95
C LEU A 102 -6.36 3.75 21.48
N ALA A 103 -5.23 4.20 20.91
CA ALA A 103 -5.11 5.56 20.40
C ALA A 103 -6.17 5.91 19.32
N ARG A 104 -6.43 4.98 18.38
CA ARG A 104 -7.41 5.16 17.29
C ARG A 104 -8.85 5.16 17.81
N GLU A 105 -9.19 4.19 18.66
CA GLU A 105 -10.51 4.08 19.30
C GLU A 105 -10.89 5.35 20.09
N ARG A 106 -9.92 6.02 20.74
CA ARG A 106 -10.18 7.30 21.41
C ARG A 106 -10.52 8.43 20.43
N LEU A 107 -9.90 8.45 19.26
CA LEU A 107 -10.17 9.44 18.22
C LEU A 107 -11.53 9.19 17.56
N GLU A 108 -11.92 7.93 17.38
CA GLU A 108 -13.25 7.52 16.90
C GLU A 108 -14.37 7.93 17.87
N VAL A 109 -14.11 7.95 19.18
CA VAL A 109 -15.06 8.44 20.20
C VAL A 109 -15.08 9.98 20.30
N LEU A 110 -13.95 10.65 20.01
CA LEU A 110 -13.82 12.11 20.15
C LEU A 110 -14.34 12.89 18.94
N LEU A 111 -14.16 12.35 17.73
CA LEU A 111 -14.41 13.05 16.47
C LEU A 111 -15.73 12.62 15.82
N ASP A 112 -16.27 13.49 14.96
CA ASP A 112 -17.43 13.16 14.14
C ASP A 112 -17.11 11.97 13.20
N GLU A 113 -18.07 11.06 13.01
CA GLU A 113 -17.89 9.82 12.24
C GLU A 113 -17.36 10.10 10.81
N GLY A 114 -16.30 9.39 10.42
CA GLY A 114 -15.68 9.55 9.09
C GLY A 114 -14.91 10.86 8.87
N SER A 115 -14.82 11.77 9.86
CA SER A 115 -14.12 13.05 9.70
C SER A 115 -12.59 12.96 9.84
N PHE A 116 -12.08 11.89 10.47
CA PHE A 116 -10.65 11.78 10.81
C PHE A 116 -9.76 11.56 9.58
N LEU A 117 -8.80 12.45 9.38
CA LEU A 117 -7.75 12.39 8.38
C LEU A 117 -6.39 12.26 9.08
N GLU A 118 -5.83 11.05 9.07
CA GLU A 118 -4.53 10.74 9.67
C GLU A 118 -3.36 11.32 8.84
N TYR A 119 -2.32 11.77 9.54
CA TYR A 119 -1.04 12.18 8.99
C TYR A 119 0.07 11.20 9.38
N ASP A 120 1.04 11.02 8.48
CA ASP A 120 2.31 10.33 8.78
C ASP A 120 2.12 8.93 9.40
N GLN A 121 1.09 8.21 8.95
CA GLN A 121 0.69 6.87 9.38
C GLN A 121 1.81 5.83 9.20
N LEU A 122 2.70 6.04 8.22
CA LEU A 122 3.78 5.11 7.86
C LEU A 122 5.17 5.65 8.22
N MET A 123 5.26 6.67 9.07
CA MET A 123 6.54 7.24 9.50
C MET A 123 7.12 6.41 10.65
N GLU A 124 8.39 6.06 10.57
CA GLU A 124 9.10 5.19 11.54
C GLU A 124 10.30 5.92 12.14
N HIS A 125 10.71 5.55 13.35
CA HIS A 125 11.92 6.10 13.99
C HIS A 125 13.18 5.78 13.19
N ARG A 126 14.21 6.61 13.39
CA ARG A 126 15.54 6.46 12.74
C ARG A 126 16.64 5.93 13.68
N CYS A 127 16.33 5.75 14.96
CA CYS A 127 17.28 5.19 15.92
C CYS A 127 17.70 3.77 15.52
N VAL A 128 19.02 3.54 15.48
CA VAL A 128 19.65 2.24 15.20
C VAL A 128 20.24 1.59 16.46
N ASP A 129 20.49 2.41 17.49
CA ASP A 129 21.14 2.02 18.74
C ASP A 129 20.25 1.13 19.62
N PHE A 130 20.84 0.50 20.63
CA PHE A 130 20.16 -0.34 21.62
C PHE A 130 19.26 -1.47 21.04
N GLY A 131 19.50 -1.89 19.79
CA GLY A 131 18.68 -2.91 19.11
C GLY A 131 17.38 -2.37 18.50
N MET A 132 17.23 -1.05 18.37
CA MET A 132 16.05 -0.42 17.76
C MET A 132 15.91 -0.73 16.26
N HIS A 133 17.01 -1.00 15.55
CA HIS A 133 17.01 -1.35 14.12
C HIS A 133 16.22 -2.63 13.74
N GLU A 134 15.84 -3.46 14.72
CA GLU A 134 14.98 -4.63 14.50
C GLU A 134 13.50 -4.36 14.78
N GLN A 135 13.15 -3.22 15.39
CA GLN A 135 11.84 -2.97 16.02
C GLN A 135 11.06 -1.81 15.38
N HIS A 136 10.88 -1.88 14.06
CA HIS A 136 10.17 -0.87 13.29
C HIS A 136 8.64 -0.97 13.44
N PHE A 137 8.02 0.10 13.95
CA PHE A 137 6.56 0.26 14.06
C PHE A 137 6.08 1.44 13.18
N PRO A 138 5.36 1.17 12.07
CA PRO A 138 4.79 2.21 11.22
C PRO A 138 3.85 3.14 11.99
N GLY A 139 4.12 4.44 11.93
CA GLY A 139 3.41 5.50 12.65
C GLY A 139 4.06 5.90 13.97
N ASP A 140 5.06 5.14 14.44
CA ASP A 140 5.67 5.24 15.77
C ASP A 140 4.60 5.24 16.89
N SER A 141 4.86 5.84 18.06
CA SER A 141 3.99 5.74 19.24
C SER A 141 2.92 6.84 19.33
N VAL A 142 2.55 7.47 18.20
CA VAL A 142 1.51 8.51 18.16
C VAL A 142 0.73 8.53 16.84
N VAL A 143 -0.60 8.56 16.97
CA VAL A 143 -1.54 8.80 15.87
C VAL A 143 -1.80 10.31 15.82
N THR A 144 -1.63 10.94 14.66
CA THR A 144 -1.77 12.39 14.49
C THR A 144 -2.64 12.72 13.28
N GLY A 145 -3.35 13.85 13.30
CA GLY A 145 -4.21 14.22 12.17
C GLY A 145 -5.10 15.42 12.43
N GLN A 146 -6.15 15.51 11.63
CA GLN A 146 -7.26 16.46 11.80
C GLN A 146 -8.60 15.73 11.74
N GLY A 147 -9.66 16.36 12.24
CA GLY A 147 -11.03 15.88 12.10
C GLY A 147 -12.02 16.99 12.39
N THR A 148 -13.28 16.65 12.66
CA THR A 148 -14.26 17.61 13.14
C THR A 148 -14.89 17.18 14.47
N ILE A 149 -15.32 18.17 15.26
CA ILE A 149 -16.17 17.97 16.45
C ILE A 149 -17.37 18.90 16.28
N ASN A 150 -18.57 18.33 16.16
CA ASN A 150 -19.79 19.05 15.81
C ASN A 150 -19.60 19.91 14.53
N GLY A 151 -18.94 19.35 13.51
CA GLY A 151 -18.64 20.02 12.23
C GLY A 151 -17.54 21.09 12.29
N ARG A 152 -16.92 21.34 13.44
CA ARG A 152 -15.84 22.32 13.60
C ARG A 152 -14.48 21.64 13.44
N LEU A 153 -13.62 22.17 12.56
CA LEU A 153 -12.26 21.67 12.36
C LEU A 153 -11.48 21.66 13.68
N VAL A 154 -10.88 20.51 14.00
CA VAL A 154 -9.92 20.34 15.09
C VAL A 154 -8.70 19.56 14.61
N PHE A 155 -7.57 19.83 15.24
CA PHE A 155 -6.32 19.09 15.10
C PHE A 155 -6.13 18.19 16.32
N VAL A 156 -5.61 16.98 16.10
CA VAL A 156 -5.55 15.96 17.15
C VAL A 156 -4.24 15.18 17.13
N PHE A 157 -3.80 14.78 18.31
CA PHE A 157 -2.84 13.70 18.48
C PHE A 157 -3.27 12.77 19.61
N SER A 158 -3.09 11.47 19.45
CA SER A 158 -3.30 10.47 20.49
C SER A 158 -2.09 9.54 20.58
N GLN A 159 -1.50 9.46 21.77
CA GLN A 159 -0.35 8.60 22.03
C GLN A 159 -0.80 7.14 22.16
N ASP A 160 -0.06 6.22 21.54
CA ASP A 160 -0.34 4.79 21.57
C ASP A 160 0.58 4.07 22.55
N PHE A 161 0.02 3.75 23.72
CA PHE A 161 0.72 3.01 24.77
C PHE A 161 1.17 1.60 24.33
N THR A 162 0.57 1.02 23.29
CA THR A 162 0.98 -0.30 22.80
C THR A 162 2.34 -0.26 22.10
N VAL A 163 2.72 0.87 21.49
CA VAL A 163 4.02 1.04 20.80
C VAL A 163 5.01 1.69 21.75
N PHE A 164 6.05 0.95 22.17
CA PHE A 164 7.09 1.39 23.12
C PHE A 164 6.55 2.11 24.38
N GLY A 165 5.38 1.73 24.90
CA GLY A 165 4.78 2.38 26.07
C GLY A 165 4.32 3.82 25.83
N GLY A 166 4.05 4.21 24.57
CA GLY A 166 3.73 5.59 24.20
C GLY A 166 4.94 6.54 24.26
N SER A 167 6.17 6.02 24.39
CA SER A 167 7.36 6.83 24.65
C SER A 167 7.70 7.78 23.51
N LEU A 168 8.10 9.01 23.85
CA LEU A 168 8.45 10.05 22.87
C LEU A 168 9.78 9.74 22.19
N SER A 169 9.74 9.58 20.86
CA SER A 169 10.89 9.58 19.95
C SER A 169 11.07 10.95 19.28
N GLU A 170 12.15 11.09 18.50
CA GLU A 170 12.30 12.17 17.52
C GLU A 170 11.05 12.28 16.62
N VAL A 171 10.62 11.15 16.03
CA VAL A 171 9.53 11.08 15.05
C VAL A 171 8.16 11.35 15.67
N HIS A 172 7.93 10.86 16.89
CA HIS A 172 6.75 11.18 17.70
C HIS A 172 6.63 12.69 17.88
N SER A 173 7.74 13.34 18.24
CA SER A 173 7.80 14.78 18.51
C SER A 173 7.54 15.59 17.25
N LEU A 174 8.17 15.23 16.13
CA LEU A 174 7.95 15.84 14.81
C LEU A 174 6.48 15.71 14.34
N LYS A 175 5.85 14.54 14.56
CA LYS A 175 4.44 14.32 14.22
C LYS A 175 3.48 15.21 15.03
N ILE A 176 3.74 15.37 16.33
CA ILE A 176 2.95 16.28 17.18
C ILE A 176 3.18 17.74 16.78
N GLN A 177 4.44 18.16 16.61
CA GLN A 177 4.79 19.53 16.19
C GLN A 177 4.06 19.91 14.89
N LYS A 178 4.11 19.05 13.86
CA LYS A 178 3.42 19.27 12.58
C LYS A 178 1.91 19.49 12.71
N VAL A 179 1.26 18.85 13.69
CA VAL A 179 -0.16 19.06 13.99
C VAL A 179 -0.39 20.36 14.74
N MET A 180 0.46 20.72 15.69
CA MET A 180 0.40 22.01 16.39
C MET A 180 0.62 23.19 15.43
N ASP A 181 1.63 23.12 14.56
CA ASP A 181 1.91 24.15 13.54
C ASP A 181 0.72 24.35 12.58
N LYS A 182 0.07 23.25 12.18
CA LYS A 182 -1.16 23.30 11.36
C LYS A 182 -2.34 23.90 12.11
N ALA A 183 -2.52 23.55 13.39
CA ALA A 183 -3.57 24.11 14.23
C ALA A 183 -3.42 25.63 14.37
N MET A 184 -2.19 26.10 14.63
CA MET A 184 -1.84 27.52 14.67
C MET A 184 -2.10 28.23 13.33
N LEU A 185 -1.64 27.65 12.22
CA LEU A 185 -1.83 28.22 10.88
C LEU A 185 -3.31 28.35 10.48
N MET A 186 -4.14 27.38 10.86
CA MET A 186 -5.58 27.36 10.53
C MET A 186 -6.46 28.07 11.56
N GLY A 187 -5.91 28.54 12.69
CA GLY A 187 -6.67 29.12 13.79
C GLY A 187 -7.64 28.13 14.46
N ALA A 188 -7.31 26.83 14.44
CA ALA A 188 -8.17 25.75 14.90
C ALA A 188 -7.67 25.14 16.23
N PRO A 189 -8.55 24.58 17.09
CA PRO A 189 -8.14 23.92 18.33
C PRO A 189 -7.23 22.72 18.07
N CYS A 190 -6.24 22.51 18.95
CA CYS A 190 -5.43 21.30 19.01
C CYS A 190 -5.75 20.51 20.29
N ILE A 191 -6.04 19.21 20.17
CA ILE A 191 -6.39 18.33 21.30
C ILE A 191 -5.38 17.19 21.39
N GLY A 192 -4.73 17.08 22.56
CA GLY A 192 -3.79 16.00 22.87
C GLY A 192 -4.38 14.95 23.80
N LEU A 193 -4.37 13.69 23.38
CA LEU A 193 -4.75 12.54 24.19
C LEU A 193 -3.49 11.80 24.65
N CYS A 194 -2.99 12.18 25.82
CA CYS A 194 -1.71 11.71 26.36
C CYS A 194 -1.86 10.38 27.12
N ASP A 195 -1.09 9.37 26.73
CA ASP A 195 -0.97 8.06 27.41
C ASP A 195 0.43 7.49 27.11
N SER A 196 1.43 8.13 27.71
CA SER A 196 2.86 7.87 27.48
C SER A 196 3.58 7.54 28.80
N GLY A 197 4.55 6.64 28.73
CA GLY A 197 5.50 6.36 29.80
C GLY A 197 6.65 7.38 29.95
N GLY A 198 6.74 8.39 29.07
CA GLY A 198 7.78 9.43 29.10
C GLY A 198 8.69 9.43 27.87
N ALA A 199 9.94 9.89 28.03
CA ALA A 199 10.93 9.91 26.96
C ALA A 199 11.41 8.51 26.58
N ARG A 200 11.70 8.28 25.29
CA ARG A 200 12.33 7.04 24.81
C ARG A 200 13.83 7.09 25.06
N ILE A 201 14.28 6.50 26.16
CA ILE A 201 15.69 6.51 26.60
C ILE A 201 16.63 5.97 25.50
N GLN A 202 16.15 5.05 24.65
CA GLN A 202 16.90 4.47 23.53
C GLN A 202 17.20 5.47 22.39
N ASP A 203 16.44 6.56 22.26
CA ASP A 203 16.71 7.62 21.27
C ASP A 203 17.76 8.62 21.79
N GLY A 204 18.15 8.55 23.07
CA GLY A 204 19.14 9.45 23.68
C GLY A 204 18.66 10.89 23.84
N GLU A 205 19.60 11.83 23.83
CA GLU A 205 19.31 13.27 23.73
C GLU A 205 19.20 13.65 22.25
N VAL A 206 18.03 14.13 21.83
CA VAL A 206 17.84 14.75 20.52
C VAL A 206 18.33 16.21 20.62
N LEU A 207 19.53 16.46 20.09
CA LEU A 207 20.15 17.79 19.97
C LEU A 207 19.57 18.61 18.81
#